data_AF-A0A2P6N7N7-F1
#
_entry.id   AF-A0A2P6N7N7-F1
#
_cell.length_a   1.000
_cell.length_b   1.000
_cell.length_c   1.000
_cell.angle_alpha   90.00
_cell.angle_beta   90.00
_cell.angle_gamma   90.00
#
_symmetry.space_group_name_H-M   'P 1'
#
loop_
_entity.id
_entity.type
_entity.pdbx_description
1 polymer ?
#
loop_
_entity_poly.entity_id
_entity_poly.type
_entity_poly.pdbx_seq_one_letter_code
_entity_poly.pdbx_strand_id
1 'polypeptide(L)'
;MSLGCNTCTSSTTHVVSVCLMRDFSDRRTIQFHPLTHQHSSELSGSLMTTEQVMASGYLSQIPLGFMVASAALLLALYKITSPHFSSNKQRAWILSTTVSAVMTLSSLPFIMSFLSSFGSVSQVHSYGAMDQYLLRFFQAFLISDLIIGFLSYREEVDMISGWAHHVVYLGIVEIAIHNRLTEIFCLCFIMELPTFVLGMGKIAPTMRSNHLFAITFFLTRIFFHAVLIVSYTLPHNRIITGNLPPIILGLLFCLHSFWFYGCIRGFVRRAKSSKEVEAVEKHEVSDVKDGIIAMEQKKVIQREITPTRRMPAGSS
;
A
#
# COMPACT_ATOMS: atom_id res chain seq x y z
N MET A 1 -34.73 -10.41 17.50
CA MET A 1 -35.92 -10.08 16.70
C MET A 1 -35.69 -10.58 15.27
N SER A 2 -36.54 -11.53 14.85
CA SER A 2 -36.91 -11.93 13.46
C SER A 2 -36.69 -10.86 12.40
N LEU A 3 -36.43 -11.09 11.10
CA LEU A 3 -36.39 -12.20 10.11
C LEU A 3 -35.53 -11.61 8.94
N GLY A 4 -34.99 -12.31 7.95
CA GLY A 4 -35.23 -13.65 7.44
C GLY A 4 -34.26 -13.98 6.31
N CYS A 5 -34.21 -15.27 6.04
CA CYS A 5 -33.46 -15.96 4.99
C CYS A 5 -34.00 -15.62 3.59
N ASN A 6 -33.12 -15.56 2.59
CA ASN A 6 -33.42 -16.04 1.24
C ASN A 6 -32.13 -16.48 0.56
N THR A 7 -31.99 -17.80 0.45
CA THR A 7 -31.04 -18.51 -0.40
C THR A 7 -31.58 -18.58 -1.83
N CYS A 8 -30.75 -18.28 -2.81
CA CYS A 8 -30.87 -18.85 -4.15
C CYS A 8 -29.49 -19.01 -4.78
N THR A 9 -29.25 -20.26 -5.15
CA THR A 9 -28.13 -20.87 -5.87
C THR A 9 -28.01 -20.35 -7.30
N SER A 10 -26.78 -20.20 -7.81
CA SER A 10 -26.28 -21.04 -8.91
C SER A 10 -24.83 -20.71 -9.27
N SER A 11 -24.10 -21.79 -9.56
CA SER A 11 -22.70 -21.86 -10.00
C SER A 11 -22.48 -21.20 -11.37
N THR A 12 -21.36 -20.50 -11.53
CA THR A 12 -20.51 -20.71 -12.72
C THR A 12 -19.06 -20.33 -12.40
N THR A 13 -18.24 -21.36 -12.34
CA THR A 13 -16.78 -21.34 -12.35
C THR A 13 -16.29 -20.77 -13.68
N HIS A 14 -15.63 -19.61 -13.65
CA HIS A 14 -14.74 -19.21 -14.74
C HIS A 14 -13.31 -19.13 -14.19
N VAL A 15 -12.57 -20.20 -14.49
CA VAL A 15 -11.12 -20.29 -14.40
C VAL A 15 -10.54 -19.29 -15.39
N VAL A 16 -10.08 -18.13 -14.90
CA VAL A 16 -9.24 -17.24 -15.71
C VAL A 16 -7.82 -17.83 -15.69
N SER A 17 -7.58 -18.66 -16.68
CA SER A 17 -6.27 -19.12 -17.12
C SER A 17 -5.46 -17.90 -17.57
N VAL A 18 -4.56 -17.41 -16.71
CA VAL A 18 -3.59 -16.39 -17.09
C VAL A 18 -2.47 -17.08 -17.84
N CYS A 19 -2.38 -16.70 -19.12
CA CYS A 19 -1.42 -17.09 -20.13
C CYS A 19 0.02 -17.09 -19.57
N LEU A 20 0.56 -18.29 -19.34
CA LEU A 20 1.98 -18.52 -19.21
C LEU A 20 2.65 -18.17 -20.54
N MET A 21 3.54 -17.17 -20.49
CA MET A 21 4.57 -16.89 -21.48
C MET A 21 5.25 -18.20 -21.90
N ARG A 22 4.97 -18.60 -23.13
CA ARG A 22 5.58 -19.74 -23.80
C ARG A 22 6.17 -19.20 -25.11
N ASP A 23 7.38 -18.68 -25.06
CA ASP A 23 8.34 -18.85 -26.16
C ASP A 23 9.75 -18.47 -25.73
N PHE A 24 10.53 -19.48 -25.34
CA PHE A 24 11.99 -19.41 -25.38
C PHE A 24 12.50 -20.83 -25.67
N SER A 25 12.14 -21.31 -26.86
CA SER A 25 12.80 -22.48 -27.46
C SER A 25 13.92 -21.96 -28.34
N ASP A 26 15.08 -21.69 -27.74
CA ASP A 26 16.32 -21.57 -28.50
C ASP A 26 17.32 -22.62 -28.00
N ARG A 27 17.45 -23.67 -28.80
CA ARG A 27 18.38 -24.78 -28.63
C ARG A 27 19.79 -24.27 -28.92
N ARG A 28 20.50 -23.83 -27.88
CA ARG A 28 21.96 -23.84 -27.90
C ARG A 28 22.47 -25.17 -27.38
N THR A 29 23.03 -25.93 -28.32
CA THR A 29 23.80 -27.15 -28.16
C THR A 29 24.92 -26.93 -27.13
N ILE A 30 24.70 -27.36 -25.90
CA ILE A 30 25.73 -27.41 -24.87
C ILE A 30 26.61 -28.64 -25.19
N GLN A 31 27.83 -28.38 -25.64
CA GLN A 31 28.85 -29.42 -25.72
C GLN A 31 29.20 -29.90 -24.31
N PHE A 32 29.01 -31.20 -24.08
CA PHE A 32 29.49 -31.88 -22.89
C PHE A 32 31.00 -32.03 -22.97
N HIS A 33 31.74 -31.24 -22.18
CA HIS A 33 33.13 -31.54 -21.87
C HIS A 33 33.20 -32.72 -20.89
N PRO A 34 34.08 -33.72 -21.11
CA PRO A 34 34.25 -34.82 -20.16
C PRO A 34 34.80 -34.29 -18.83
N LEU A 35 34.11 -34.61 -17.74
CA LEU A 35 34.58 -34.37 -16.38
C LEU A 35 35.79 -35.26 -16.10
N THR A 36 36.98 -34.68 -16.19
CA THR A 36 38.19 -35.24 -15.60
C THR A 36 38.06 -35.19 -14.09
N HIS A 37 38.00 -36.38 -13.49
CA HIS A 37 38.28 -36.63 -12.08
C HIS A 37 39.51 -35.84 -11.62
N GLN A 38 39.32 -34.87 -10.72
CA GLN A 38 40.43 -34.30 -9.98
C GLN A 38 40.03 -33.99 -8.54
N HIS A 39 40.63 -34.76 -7.65
CA HIS A 39 41.09 -34.38 -6.33
C HIS A 39 40.07 -33.97 -5.26
N SER A 40 39.66 -35.00 -4.53
CA SER A 40 39.53 -34.95 -3.06
C SER A 40 40.81 -34.38 -2.42
N SER A 41 40.76 -33.12 -2.01
CA SER A 41 41.70 -32.55 -1.04
C SER A 41 41.08 -31.34 -0.37
N GLU A 42 41.20 -31.32 0.96
CA GLU A 42 41.03 -30.17 1.87
C GLU A 42 39.61 -29.90 2.38
N LEU A 43 39.22 -30.81 3.27
CA LEU A 43 38.46 -30.51 4.49
C LEU A 43 39.25 -29.54 5.40
N SER A 44 39.62 -28.37 4.89
CA SER A 44 40.19 -27.29 5.71
C SER A 44 39.02 -26.53 6.29
N GLY A 45 38.64 -26.89 7.52
CA GLY A 45 37.73 -26.10 8.34
C GLY A 45 38.34 -24.71 8.48
N SER A 46 37.91 -23.80 7.61
CA SER A 46 38.27 -22.39 7.63
C SER A 46 37.80 -21.82 8.96
N LEU A 47 38.71 -21.88 9.93
CA LEU A 47 38.61 -21.22 11.22
C LEU A 47 38.35 -19.75 10.88
N MET A 48 37.09 -19.33 11.05
CA MET A 48 36.68 -17.95 10.86
C MET A 48 37.62 -17.09 11.69
N THR A 49 38.46 -16.30 11.05
CA THR A 49 39.56 -15.62 11.72
C THR A 49 38.97 -14.70 12.79
N THR A 50 39.63 -14.58 13.94
CA THR A 50 39.18 -13.76 15.06
C THR A 50 38.92 -12.30 14.64
N GLU A 51 39.59 -11.82 13.59
CA GLU A 51 39.30 -10.53 12.94
C GLU A 51 37.92 -10.47 12.25
N GLN A 52 37.44 -11.53 11.60
CA GLN A 52 36.08 -11.57 11.04
C GLN A 52 35.00 -11.57 12.13
N VAL A 53 35.26 -12.23 13.27
CA VAL A 53 34.37 -12.22 14.43
C VAL A 53 34.36 -10.83 15.09
N MET A 54 35.52 -10.19 15.25
CA MET A 54 35.59 -8.84 15.82
C MET A 54 35.03 -7.75 14.89
N ALA A 55 35.27 -7.85 13.57
CA ALA A 55 34.63 -6.98 12.58
C ALA A 55 33.10 -7.17 12.54
N SER A 56 32.61 -8.39 12.81
CA SER A 56 31.17 -8.64 12.95
C SER A 56 30.56 -8.01 14.21
N GLY A 57 31.33 -7.90 15.29
CA GLY A 57 30.92 -7.21 16.54
C GLY A 57 30.99 -5.68 16.47
N TYR A 58 31.85 -5.11 15.64
CA TYR A 58 31.90 -3.66 15.40
C TYR A 58 30.84 -3.19 14.39
N LEU A 59 30.52 -4.01 13.38
CA LEU A 59 29.40 -3.73 12.46
C LEU A 59 28.02 -3.87 13.13
N SER A 60 27.91 -4.56 14.27
CA SER A 60 26.68 -4.61 15.07
C SER A 60 26.45 -3.35 15.92
N GLN A 61 27.36 -2.36 15.89
CA GLN A 61 27.22 -1.07 16.56
C GLN A 61 26.82 0.07 15.61
N ILE A 62 26.11 -0.21 14.51
CA ILE A 62 25.41 0.90 13.83
C ILE A 62 24.38 1.46 14.83
N PRO A 63 24.57 2.72 15.26
CA PRO A 63 24.36 3.06 16.65
C PRO A 63 22.88 3.21 16.91
N LEU A 64 22.41 2.53 17.96
CA LEU A 64 21.16 2.85 18.65
C LEU A 64 21.01 4.38 18.85
N GLY A 65 22.14 5.10 19.04
CA GLY A 65 22.19 6.55 19.05
C GLY A 65 21.62 7.23 17.80
N PHE A 66 21.82 6.70 16.59
CA PHE A 66 21.21 7.24 15.37
C PHE A 66 19.70 7.04 15.35
N MET A 67 19.19 5.89 15.83
CA MET A 67 17.76 5.65 15.97
C MET A 67 17.14 6.63 16.97
N VAL A 68 17.78 6.82 18.14
CA VAL A 68 17.32 7.77 19.17
C VAL A 68 17.35 9.21 18.64
N ALA A 69 18.41 9.62 17.97
CA ALA A 69 18.52 10.94 17.35
C ALA A 69 17.45 11.16 16.27
N SER A 70 17.20 10.15 15.43
CA SER A 70 16.14 10.18 14.42
C SER A 70 14.75 10.28 15.06
N ALA A 71 14.50 9.54 16.14
CA ALA A 71 13.24 9.61 16.86
C ALA A 71 13.02 10.99 17.46
N ALA A 72 14.04 11.57 18.10
CA ALA A 72 14.00 12.94 18.63
C ALA A 72 13.73 13.98 17.52
N LEU A 73 14.37 13.83 16.36
CA LEU A 73 14.14 14.68 15.19
C LEU A 73 12.69 14.58 14.69
N LEU A 74 12.13 13.37 14.58
CA LEU A 74 10.75 13.16 14.16
C LEU A 74 9.75 13.73 15.18
N LEU A 75 10.01 13.57 16.48
CA LEU A 75 9.19 14.18 17.53
C LEU A 75 9.24 15.72 17.45
N ALA A 76 10.42 16.29 17.22
CA ALA A 76 10.58 17.74 17.04
C ALA A 76 9.84 18.22 15.78
N LEU A 77 9.98 17.52 14.65
CA LEU A 77 9.26 17.80 13.41
C LEU A 77 7.74 17.81 13.66
N TYR A 78 7.20 16.79 14.34
CA TYR A 78 5.77 16.75 14.67
C TYR A 78 5.34 17.92 15.55
N LYS A 79 6.13 18.27 16.58
CA LYS A 79 5.81 19.39 17.48
C LYS A 79 5.81 20.74 16.77
N ILE A 80 6.73 20.94 15.82
CA ILE A 80 6.80 22.17 15.02
C ILE A 80 5.64 22.24 14.01
N THR A 81 5.31 21.12 13.37
CA THR A 81 4.34 21.12 12.26
C THR A 81 2.88 20.96 12.70
N SER A 82 2.61 20.22 13.77
CA SER A 82 1.24 19.93 14.24
C SER A 82 0.36 21.15 14.56
N PRO A 83 0.88 22.30 15.06
CA PRO A 83 0.06 23.50 15.29
C PRO A 83 -0.54 24.08 14.01
N HIS A 84 0.08 23.82 12.84
CA HIS A 84 -0.43 24.28 11.55
C HIS A 84 -1.63 23.48 11.05
N PHE A 85 -1.98 22.38 11.70
CA PHE A 85 -3.14 21.55 11.36
C PHE A 85 -4.17 21.61 12.48
N SER A 86 -5.43 21.90 12.14
CA SER A 86 -6.51 22.02 13.12
C SER A 86 -7.07 20.67 13.54
N SER A 87 -7.13 19.69 12.63
CA SER A 87 -7.72 18.38 12.89
C SER A 87 -6.71 17.37 13.41
N ASN A 88 -7.08 16.62 14.45
CA ASN A 88 -6.32 15.45 14.93
C ASN A 88 -6.09 14.42 13.80
N LYS A 89 -7.05 14.30 12.87
CA LYS A 89 -6.92 13.44 11.69
C LYS A 89 -5.79 13.88 10.77
N GLN A 90 -5.55 15.18 10.61
CA GLN A 90 -4.43 15.65 9.79
C GLN A 90 -3.11 15.44 10.53
N ARG A 91 -3.09 15.76 11.83
CA ARG A 91 -1.92 15.59 12.70
C ARG A 91 -1.42 14.15 12.73
N ALA A 92 -2.34 13.19 12.83
CA ALA A 92 -2.03 11.75 12.82
C ALA A 92 -1.28 11.28 11.56
N TRP A 93 -1.39 12.01 10.44
CA TRP A 93 -0.75 11.64 9.17
C TRP A 93 0.57 12.38 8.89
N ILE A 94 0.98 13.35 9.71
CA ILE A 94 2.19 14.15 9.48
C ILE A 94 3.44 13.27 9.35
N LEU A 95 3.70 12.45 10.37
CA LEU A 95 4.91 11.61 10.40
C LEU A 95 4.87 10.53 9.34
N SER A 96 3.76 9.79 9.25
CA SER A 96 3.57 8.74 8.25
C SER A 96 3.77 9.27 6.82
N THR A 97 3.23 10.45 6.49
CA THR A 97 3.40 11.06 5.16
C THR A 97 4.86 11.46 4.90
N THR A 98 5.51 12.10 5.88
CA THR A 98 6.89 12.56 5.72
C THR A 98 7.86 11.37 5.57
N VAL A 99 7.74 10.38 6.44
CA VAL A 99 8.66 9.23 6.44
C VAL A 99 8.42 8.34 5.24
N SER A 100 7.17 8.08 4.84
CA SER A 100 6.88 7.30 3.63
C SER A 100 7.45 7.95 2.37
N ALA A 101 7.50 9.29 2.28
CA ALA A 101 8.19 9.99 1.21
C ALA A 101 9.70 9.71 1.23
N VAL A 102 10.35 9.86 2.39
CA VAL A 102 11.80 9.61 2.53
C VAL A 102 12.15 8.16 2.20
N MET A 103 11.36 7.20 2.69
CA MET A 103 11.56 5.77 2.43
C MET A 103 11.38 5.44 0.94
N THR A 104 10.32 5.96 0.32
CA THR A 104 10.08 5.78 -1.12
C THR A 104 11.26 6.29 -1.95
N LEU A 105 11.73 7.52 -1.68
CA LEU A 105 12.85 8.10 -2.41
C LEU A 105 14.17 7.36 -2.17
N SER A 106 14.42 6.96 -0.92
CA SER A 106 15.63 6.23 -0.55
C SER A 106 15.68 4.82 -1.13
N SER A 107 14.54 4.24 -1.52
CA SER A 107 14.46 2.92 -2.16
C SER A 107 14.90 2.92 -3.62
N LEU A 108 14.93 4.07 -4.29
CA LEU A 108 15.14 4.16 -5.74
C LEU A 108 16.48 3.54 -6.20
N PRO A 109 17.64 3.78 -5.53
CA PRO A 109 18.89 3.12 -5.93
C PRO A 109 18.81 1.59 -5.88
N PHE A 110 18.14 1.04 -4.87
CA PHE A 110 17.93 -0.41 -4.72
C PHE A 110 17.02 -0.96 -5.82
N ILE A 111 15.95 -0.24 -6.19
CA ILE A 111 15.07 -0.59 -7.31
C ILE A 111 15.85 -0.60 -8.62
N MET A 112 16.69 0.40 -8.86
CA MET A 112 17.52 0.45 -10.06
C MET A 112 18.50 -0.73 -10.13
N SER A 113 19.12 -1.10 -9.01
CA SER A 113 19.97 -2.30 -8.93
C SER A 113 19.18 -3.59 -9.17
N PHE A 114 18.01 -3.74 -8.57
CA PHE A 114 17.13 -4.90 -8.76
C PHE A 114 16.66 -5.06 -10.21
N LEU A 115 16.30 -3.96 -10.88
CA LEU A 115 15.91 -3.98 -12.28
C LEU A 115 17.10 -4.29 -13.19
N SER A 116 18.28 -3.74 -12.90
CA SER A 116 19.51 -4.00 -13.65
C SER A 116 19.99 -5.45 -13.51
N SER A 117 19.62 -6.14 -12.44
CA SER A 117 19.87 -7.57 -12.23
C SER A 117 18.74 -8.47 -12.75
N PHE A 118 17.85 -7.95 -13.60
CA PHE A 118 16.69 -8.65 -14.14
C PHE A 118 15.78 -9.25 -13.06
N GLY A 119 15.66 -8.57 -11.92
CA GLY A 119 14.80 -8.96 -10.82
C GLY A 119 15.40 -10.01 -9.89
N SER A 120 16.72 -10.17 -9.87
CA SER A 120 17.40 -11.06 -8.93
C SER A 120 17.65 -10.37 -7.59
N VAL A 121 16.99 -10.83 -6.51
CA VAL A 121 17.15 -10.26 -5.16
C VAL A 121 18.55 -10.48 -4.58
N SER A 122 19.26 -11.54 -5.00
CA SER A 122 20.64 -11.80 -4.53
C SER A 122 21.68 -10.84 -5.12
N GLN A 123 21.31 -10.08 -6.15
CA GLN A 123 22.17 -9.14 -6.86
C GLN A 123 21.83 -7.68 -6.54
N VAL A 124 20.94 -7.45 -5.56
CA VAL A 124 20.64 -6.09 -5.08
C VAL A 124 21.89 -5.56 -4.39
N HIS A 125 22.39 -4.43 -4.86
CA HIS A 125 23.60 -3.81 -4.33
C HIS A 125 23.36 -3.33 -2.89
N SER A 126 24.26 -3.72 -1.98
CA SER A 126 24.31 -3.16 -0.63
C SER A 126 25.19 -1.92 -0.60
N TYR A 127 24.70 -0.85 0.03
CA TYR A 127 25.45 0.38 0.27
C TYR A 127 26.05 0.41 1.70
N GLY A 128 26.19 -0.77 2.33
CA GLY A 128 26.85 -0.95 3.61
C GLY A 128 26.13 -0.26 4.76
N ALA A 129 26.77 0.74 5.37
CA ALA A 129 26.22 1.44 6.54
C ALA A 129 24.94 2.22 6.21
N MET A 130 24.79 2.70 4.97
CA MET A 130 23.61 3.45 4.54
C MET A 130 22.32 2.65 4.69
N ASP A 131 22.33 1.37 4.29
CA ASP A 131 21.16 0.49 4.35
C ASP A 131 20.68 0.36 5.81
N GLN A 132 21.62 0.16 6.73
CA GLN A 132 21.33 0.05 8.15
C GLN A 132 20.82 1.38 8.74
N TYR A 133 21.38 2.52 8.35
CA TYR A 133 20.85 3.82 8.79
C TYR A 133 19.41 4.04 8.33
N LEU A 134 19.05 3.66 7.11
CA LEU A 134 17.67 3.75 6.62
C LEU A 134 16.72 2.87 7.44
N LEU A 135 17.11 1.63 7.76
CA LEU A 135 16.31 0.74 8.61
C LEU A 135 16.17 1.28 10.03
N ARG A 136 17.25 1.80 10.64
CA ARG A 136 17.21 2.42 11.97
C ARG A 136 16.36 3.70 11.98
N PHE A 137 16.39 4.50 10.91
CA PHE A 137 15.48 5.64 10.74
C PHE A 137 14.02 5.19 10.64
N PHE A 138 13.74 4.11 9.90
CA PHE A 138 12.40 3.55 9.82
C PHE A 138 11.90 3.01 11.16
N GLN A 139 12.74 2.32 11.96
CA GLN A 139 12.39 1.93 13.33
C GLN A 139 12.12 3.14 14.23
N ALA A 140 12.94 4.19 14.12
CA ALA A 140 12.73 5.43 14.86
C ALA A 140 11.35 6.03 14.55
N PHE A 141 10.93 6.01 13.28
CA PHE A 141 9.58 6.40 12.88
C PHE A 141 8.50 5.54 13.54
N LEU A 142 8.60 4.21 13.47
CA LEU A 142 7.60 3.32 14.05
C LEU A 142 7.43 3.58 15.57
N ILE A 143 8.54 3.79 16.28
CA ILE A 143 8.53 4.12 17.71
C ILE A 143 7.90 5.50 17.95
N SER A 144 8.34 6.53 17.20
CA SER A 144 7.83 7.89 17.36
C SER A 144 6.32 7.97 17.06
N ASP A 145 5.84 7.26 16.04
CA ASP A 145 4.42 7.24 15.69
C ASP A 145 3.57 6.51 16.74
N LEU A 146 4.08 5.41 17.33
CA LEU A 146 3.43 4.75 18.48
C LEU A 146 3.36 5.67 19.71
N ILE A 147 4.45 6.37 20.04
CA ILE A 147 4.50 7.30 21.17
C ILE A 147 3.51 8.46 20.97
N ILE A 148 3.58 9.14 19.82
CA ILE A 148 2.70 10.28 19.55
C ILE A 148 1.26 9.81 19.40
N GLY A 149 1.02 8.69 18.71
CA GLY A 149 -0.29 8.08 18.59
C GLY A 149 -0.92 7.82 19.95
N PHE A 150 -0.15 7.31 20.91
CA PHE A 150 -0.65 7.06 22.25
C PHE A 150 -0.99 8.35 22.99
N LEU A 151 -0.13 9.37 22.87
CA LEU A 151 -0.23 10.62 23.64
C LEU A 151 -1.20 11.66 23.04
N SER A 152 -1.33 11.72 21.71
CA SER A 152 -1.95 12.86 21.01
C SER A 152 -3.20 12.50 20.21
N TYR A 153 -3.29 11.32 19.61
CA TYR A 153 -4.38 10.96 18.70
C TYR A 153 -4.75 9.48 18.75
N ARG A 154 -4.84 8.91 19.96
CA ARG A 154 -5.05 7.47 20.18
C ARG A 154 -6.27 6.91 19.44
N GLU A 155 -7.33 7.69 19.33
CA GLU A 155 -8.58 7.32 18.65
C GLU A 155 -8.45 7.24 17.12
N GLU A 156 -7.43 7.88 16.53
CA GLU A 156 -7.22 7.90 15.08
C GLU A 156 -6.31 6.77 14.59
N VAL A 157 -5.68 6.02 15.50
CA VAL A 157 -4.80 4.90 15.17
C VAL A 157 -5.58 3.59 15.23
N ASP A 158 -5.84 3.00 14.06
CA ASP A 158 -6.51 1.69 13.95
C ASP A 158 -5.68 0.57 14.59
N MET A 159 -6.37 -0.39 15.22
CA MET A 159 -5.73 -1.50 15.95
C MET A 159 -4.86 -2.38 15.05
N ILE A 160 -5.33 -2.69 13.85
CA ILE A 160 -4.65 -3.63 12.94
C ILE A 160 -3.68 -2.87 12.05
N SER A 161 -4.15 -1.82 11.36
CA SER A 161 -3.32 -1.11 10.40
C SER A 161 -2.35 -0.10 11.01
N GLY A 162 -2.53 0.28 12.28
CA GLY A 162 -1.61 1.16 13.01
C GLY A 162 -0.82 0.39 14.07
N TRP A 163 -1.45 0.05 15.19
CA TRP A 163 -0.77 -0.51 16.37
C TRP A 163 -0.05 -1.83 16.07
N ALA A 164 -0.80 -2.85 15.65
CA ALA A 164 -0.24 -4.17 15.37
C ALA A 164 0.77 -4.12 14.22
N HIS A 165 0.46 -3.37 13.16
CA HIS A 165 1.36 -3.17 12.02
C HIS A 165 2.71 -2.60 12.45
N HIS A 166 2.74 -1.51 13.23
CA HIS A 166 4.01 -0.88 13.64
C HIS A 166 4.83 -1.77 14.56
N VAL A 167 4.20 -2.46 15.52
CA VAL A 167 4.90 -3.38 16.42
C VAL A 167 5.50 -4.58 15.66
N VAL A 168 4.74 -5.16 14.73
CA VAL A 168 5.23 -6.28 13.90
C VAL A 168 6.39 -5.82 13.02
N TYR A 169 6.29 -4.66 12.38
CA TYR A 169 7.36 -4.14 11.54
C TYR A 169 8.62 -3.76 12.31
N LEU A 170 8.51 -3.32 13.58
CA LEU A 170 9.69 -3.14 14.45
C LEU A 170 10.49 -4.44 14.58
N GLY A 171 9.80 -5.56 14.82
CA GLY A 171 10.41 -6.88 14.91
C GLY A 171 10.99 -7.36 13.59
N ILE A 172 10.25 -7.19 12.47
CA ILE A 172 10.73 -7.60 11.14
C ILE A 172 11.99 -6.83 10.74
N VAL A 173 12.05 -5.52 11.01
CA VAL A 173 13.23 -4.70 10.71
C VAL A 173 14.43 -5.15 11.55
N GLU A 174 14.23 -5.46 12.84
CA GLU A 174 15.31 -5.98 13.68
C GLU A 174 15.83 -7.34 13.18
N ILE A 175 14.92 -8.23 12.78
CA ILE A 175 15.27 -9.52 12.14
C ILE A 175 16.06 -9.27 10.85
N ALA A 176 15.66 -8.30 10.01
CA ALA A 176 16.36 -7.98 8.78
C ALA A 176 17.79 -7.47 9.04
N ILE A 177 17.98 -6.63 10.06
CA ILE A 177 19.31 -6.15 10.47
C ILE A 177 20.17 -7.32 10.96
N HIS A 178 19.65 -8.18 11.85
CA HIS A 178 20.40 -9.32 12.39
C HIS A 178 20.80 -10.34 11.32
N ASN A 179 19.95 -10.54 10.31
CA ASN A 179 20.21 -11.50 9.23
C ASN A 179 20.95 -10.88 8.03
N ARG A 180 21.41 -9.62 8.12
CA ARG A 180 22.08 -8.89 7.03
C ARG A 180 21.24 -8.86 5.75
N LEU A 181 19.96 -8.55 5.88
CA LEU A 181 18.99 -8.42 4.79
C LEU A 181 18.59 -6.95 4.57
N THR A 182 19.49 -6.02 4.91
CA THR A 182 19.17 -4.59 5.02
C THR A 182 18.88 -3.97 3.66
N GLU A 183 19.67 -4.31 2.64
CA GLU A 183 19.53 -3.86 1.26
C GLU A 183 18.22 -4.32 0.63
N ILE A 184 17.77 -5.54 0.97
CA ILE A 184 16.52 -6.07 0.44
C ILE A 184 15.31 -5.49 1.17
N PHE A 185 15.46 -5.18 2.46
CA PHE A 185 14.44 -4.41 3.17
C PHE A 185 14.37 -2.96 2.66
N CYS A 186 15.50 -2.35 2.32
CA CYS A 186 15.54 -1.04 1.65
C CYS A 186 14.86 -1.06 0.28
N LEU A 187 15.02 -2.13 -0.50
CA LEU A 187 14.26 -2.35 -1.73
C LEU A 187 12.75 -2.33 -1.48
N CYS A 188 12.31 -2.93 -0.37
CA CYS A 188 10.90 -2.95 0.02
C CYS A 188 10.31 -1.57 0.37
N PHE A 189 11.13 -0.55 0.65
CA PHE A 189 10.63 0.79 0.98
C PHE A 189 9.84 1.47 -0.15
N ILE A 190 9.96 1.01 -1.41
CA ILE A 190 9.09 1.47 -2.50
C ILE A 190 7.60 1.18 -2.21
N MET A 191 7.32 0.19 -1.35
CA MET A 191 5.98 -0.15 -0.89
C MET A 191 5.35 0.90 0.04
N GLU A 192 6.10 1.93 0.46
CA GLU A 192 5.57 3.07 1.20
C GLU A 192 4.96 4.15 0.31
N LEU A 193 5.16 4.09 -1.02
CA LEU A 193 4.55 5.03 -1.96
C LEU A 193 3.02 5.18 -1.82
N PRO A 194 2.23 4.10 -1.63
CA PRO A 194 0.79 4.22 -1.42
C PRO A 194 0.46 4.92 -0.08
N THR A 195 1.25 4.69 0.96
CA THR A 195 1.11 5.38 2.26
C THR A 195 1.34 6.87 2.09
N PHE A 196 2.38 7.26 1.33
CA PHE A 196 2.65 8.66 1.01
C PHE A 196 1.47 9.30 0.27
N VAL A 197 0.98 8.67 -0.79
CA VAL A 197 -0.17 9.18 -1.57
C VAL A 197 -1.42 9.32 -0.69
N LEU A 198 -1.69 8.32 0.17
CA LEU A 198 -2.82 8.36 1.10
C LEU A 198 -2.67 9.49 2.12
N GLY A 199 -1.48 9.62 2.71
CA GLY A 199 -1.16 10.63 3.71
C GLY A 199 -1.25 12.04 3.17
N MET A 200 -0.76 12.28 1.96
CA MET A 200 -0.93 13.56 1.25
C MET A 200 -2.41 13.94 1.11
N GLY A 201 -3.27 12.99 0.72
CA GLY A 201 -4.72 13.23 0.63
C GLY A 201 -5.43 13.41 1.98
N LYS A 202 -4.78 13.02 3.09
CA LYS A 202 -5.28 13.23 4.47
C LYS A 202 -4.86 14.58 5.02
N ILE A 203 -3.64 15.01 4.75
CA ILE A 203 -3.09 16.31 5.15
C ILE A 203 -3.72 17.43 4.32
N ALA A 204 -3.74 17.27 2.98
CA ALA A 204 -4.29 18.20 2.02
C ALA A 204 -5.45 17.54 1.25
N PRO A 205 -6.71 17.69 1.71
CA PRO A 205 -7.86 17.04 1.07
C PRO A 205 -8.04 17.36 -0.41
N THR A 206 -7.56 18.53 -0.87
CA THR A 206 -7.57 18.93 -2.28
C THR A 206 -6.68 18.05 -3.17
N MET A 207 -5.65 17.42 -2.61
CA MET A 207 -4.74 16.52 -3.33
C MET A 207 -5.21 15.06 -3.29
N ARG A 208 -6.36 14.78 -2.68
CA ARG A 208 -6.84 13.41 -2.48
C ARG A 208 -7.25 12.78 -3.81
N SER A 209 -6.50 11.77 -4.25
CA SER A 209 -6.88 10.91 -5.38
C SER A 209 -7.01 9.45 -4.96
N ASN A 210 -8.25 8.96 -4.95
CA ASN A 210 -8.57 7.57 -4.65
C ASN A 210 -7.99 6.61 -5.70
N HIS A 211 -7.96 7.01 -6.98
CA HIS A 211 -7.40 6.22 -8.07
C HIS A 211 -5.89 6.11 -7.97
N LEU A 212 -5.21 7.23 -7.70
CA LEU A 212 -3.74 7.23 -7.55
C LEU A 212 -3.32 6.31 -6.40
N PHE A 213 -4.00 6.41 -5.25
CA PHE A 213 -3.76 5.50 -4.12
C PHE A 213 -3.96 4.03 -4.51
N ALA A 214 -5.05 3.70 -5.20
CA ALA A 214 -5.34 2.32 -5.58
C ALA A 214 -4.32 1.75 -6.56
N ILE A 215 -3.92 2.55 -7.56
CA ILE A 215 -2.93 2.17 -8.57
C ILE A 215 -1.57 1.96 -7.90
N THR A 216 -1.10 2.91 -7.09
CA THR A 216 0.19 2.76 -6.42
C THR A 216 0.17 1.57 -5.45
N PHE A 217 -0.91 1.39 -4.68
CA PHE A 217 -1.06 0.23 -3.79
C PHE A 217 -0.98 -1.09 -4.56
N PHE A 218 -1.71 -1.21 -5.67
CA PHE A 218 -1.65 -2.40 -6.50
C PHE A 218 -0.24 -2.65 -7.04
N LEU A 219 0.38 -1.63 -7.65
CA LEU A 219 1.68 -1.79 -8.29
C LEU A 219 2.79 -2.16 -7.29
N THR A 220 2.86 -1.49 -6.13
CA THR A 220 3.97 -1.71 -5.19
C THR A 220 3.66 -2.77 -4.14
N ARG A 221 2.48 -2.77 -3.52
CA ARG A 221 2.16 -3.69 -2.41
C ARG A 221 1.57 -5.03 -2.84
N ILE A 222 1.04 -5.13 -4.07
CA ILE A 222 0.51 -6.38 -4.62
C ILE A 222 1.44 -6.94 -5.70
N PHE A 223 1.57 -6.25 -6.83
CA PHE A 223 2.31 -6.77 -7.98
C PHE A 223 3.81 -6.91 -7.67
N PHE A 224 4.49 -5.83 -7.29
CA PHE A 224 5.91 -5.88 -6.96
C PHE A 224 6.21 -6.82 -5.79
N HIS A 225 5.36 -6.83 -4.77
CA HIS A 225 5.50 -7.76 -3.64
C HIS A 225 5.41 -9.23 -4.08
N ALA A 226 4.49 -9.59 -4.99
CA ALA A 226 4.42 -10.93 -5.57
C ALA A 226 5.68 -11.27 -6.38
N VAL A 227 6.21 -10.30 -7.15
CA VAL A 227 7.49 -10.46 -7.86
C VAL A 227 8.63 -10.74 -6.90
N LEU A 228 8.71 -10.04 -5.76
CA LEU A 228 9.72 -10.32 -4.73
C LEU A 228 9.57 -11.73 -4.16
N ILE A 229 8.35 -12.17 -3.83
CA ILE A 229 8.10 -13.54 -3.34
C ILE A 229 8.61 -14.58 -4.35
N VAL A 230 8.27 -14.41 -5.64
CA VAL A 230 8.73 -15.31 -6.71
C VAL A 230 10.26 -15.26 -6.82
N SER A 231 10.87 -14.08 -6.81
CA SER A 231 12.33 -13.95 -6.88
C SER A 231 13.02 -14.69 -5.73
N TYR A 232 12.49 -14.58 -4.51
CA TYR A 232 13.01 -15.30 -3.33
C TYR A 232 12.79 -16.81 -3.35
N THR A 233 11.79 -17.32 -4.06
CA THR A 233 11.58 -18.77 -4.17
C THR A 233 12.46 -19.42 -5.24
N LEU A 234 13.08 -18.64 -6.13
CA LEU A 234 14.01 -19.17 -7.12
C LEU A 234 15.27 -19.77 -6.43
N PRO A 235 15.73 -20.97 -6.83
CA PRO A 235 16.81 -21.69 -6.15
C PRO A 235 18.09 -20.87 -5.95
N HIS A 236 18.52 -20.13 -6.97
CA HIS A 236 19.75 -19.33 -6.93
C HIS A 236 19.72 -18.23 -5.85
N ASN A 237 18.56 -17.63 -5.58
CA ASN A 237 18.40 -16.62 -4.54
C ASN A 237 18.25 -17.25 -3.16
N ARG A 238 17.52 -18.38 -3.08
CA ARG A 238 17.21 -19.08 -1.83
C ARG A 238 18.45 -19.64 -1.13
N ILE A 239 19.47 -20.03 -1.88
CA ILE A 239 20.76 -20.49 -1.34
C ILE A 239 21.45 -19.39 -0.53
N ILE A 240 21.33 -18.13 -0.96
CA ILE A 240 22.01 -16.99 -0.33
C ILE A 240 21.18 -16.43 0.82
N THR A 241 19.86 -16.31 0.63
CA THR A 241 18.99 -15.60 1.58
C THR A 241 18.27 -16.51 2.58
N GLY A 242 18.33 -17.83 2.38
CA GLY A 242 17.60 -18.82 3.18
C GLY A 242 16.09 -18.81 2.95
N ASN A 243 15.36 -19.50 3.84
CA ASN A 243 13.91 -19.71 3.73
C ASN A 243 13.07 -18.67 4.49
N LEU A 244 13.68 -17.89 5.38
CA LEU A 244 12.96 -16.95 6.24
C LEU A 244 12.33 -15.78 5.46
N PRO A 245 13.04 -15.10 4.53
CA PRO A 245 12.46 -13.97 3.81
C PRO A 245 11.17 -14.26 3.02
N PRO A 246 11.07 -15.34 2.21
CA PRO A 246 9.84 -15.62 1.48
C PRO A 246 8.66 -15.94 2.40
N ILE A 247 8.90 -16.50 3.60
CA ILE A 247 7.83 -16.74 4.59
C ILE A 247 7.29 -15.41 5.12
N ILE A 248 8.18 -14.51 5.56
CA ILE A 248 7.79 -13.19 6.07
C ILE A 248 7.07 -12.38 4.98
N LEU A 249 7.63 -12.33 3.76
CA LEU A 249 7.00 -11.65 2.63
C LEU A 249 5.63 -12.25 2.30
N GLY A 250 5.49 -13.58 2.31
CA GLY A 250 4.20 -14.24 2.10
C GLY A 250 3.14 -13.82 3.12
N LEU A 251 3.49 -13.77 4.42
CA LEU A 251 2.57 -13.33 5.48
C LEU A 251 2.17 -11.86 5.30
N LEU A 252 3.14 -10.98 5.01
CA LEU A 252 2.89 -9.57 4.74
C LEU A 252 2.03 -9.37 3.48
N PHE A 253 2.22 -10.22 2.46
CA PHE A 253 1.44 -10.17 1.23
C PHE A 253 -0.03 -10.52 1.47
N CYS A 254 -0.32 -11.51 2.33
CA CYS A 254 -1.68 -11.81 2.76
C CYS A 254 -2.35 -10.59 3.42
N LEU A 255 -1.62 -9.89 4.30
CA LEU A 255 -2.11 -8.68 4.94
C LEU A 255 -2.39 -7.57 3.91
N HIS A 256 -1.47 -7.31 2.99
CA HIS A 256 -1.64 -6.29 1.95
C HIS A 256 -2.79 -6.64 1.00
N SER A 257 -2.96 -7.91 0.65
CA SER A 257 -4.06 -8.40 -0.18
C SER A 257 -5.40 -8.19 0.51
N PHE A 258 -5.49 -8.47 1.82
CA PHE A 258 -6.70 -8.20 2.61
C PHE A 258 -7.07 -6.71 2.62
N TRP A 259 -6.09 -5.82 2.81
CA TRP A 259 -6.32 -4.37 2.75
C TRP A 259 -6.73 -3.89 1.35
N PHE A 260 -6.09 -4.40 0.31
CA PHE A 260 -6.46 -4.06 -1.07
C PHE A 260 -7.89 -4.51 -1.39
N TYR A 261 -8.29 -5.71 -0.96
CA TYR A 261 -9.67 -6.17 -1.07
C TYR A 261 -10.65 -5.20 -0.38
N GLY A 262 -10.32 -4.74 0.84
CA GLY A 262 -11.09 -3.72 1.54
C GLY A 262 -11.20 -2.40 0.76
N CYS A 263 -10.12 -1.98 0.11
CA CYS A 263 -10.08 -0.80 -0.76
C CYS A 263 -11.05 -0.92 -1.95
N ILE A 264 -10.96 -2.03 -2.69
CA ILE A 264 -11.83 -2.31 -3.85
C ILE A 264 -13.29 -2.39 -3.43
N ARG A 265 -13.60 -3.12 -2.35
CA ARG A 265 -14.97 -3.19 -1.80
C ARG A 265 -15.50 -1.80 -1.44
N GLY A 266 -14.63 -0.95 -0.89
CA GLY A 266 -14.94 0.45 -0.60
C GLY A 266 -15.30 1.27 -1.85
N PHE A 267 -14.59 1.08 -2.96
CA PHE A 267 -14.93 1.73 -4.24
C PHE A 267 -16.25 1.24 -4.80
N VAL A 268 -16.46 -0.08 -4.84
CA VAL A 268 -17.71 -0.67 -5.33
C VAL A 268 -18.90 -0.15 -4.53
N ARG A 269 -18.79 -0.09 -3.20
CA ARG A 269 -19.86 0.45 -2.34
C ARG A 269 -20.17 1.92 -2.66
N ARG A 270 -19.15 2.77 -2.76
CA ARG A 270 -19.35 4.20 -3.10
C ARG A 270 -19.96 4.39 -4.48
N ALA A 271 -19.50 3.63 -5.47
CA ALA A 271 -20.05 3.68 -6.83
C ALA A 271 -21.53 3.28 -6.87
N LYS A 272 -21.95 2.28 -6.08
CA LYS A 272 -23.36 1.91 -5.96
C LYS A 272 -24.18 3.03 -5.31
N SER A 273 -23.73 3.57 -4.18
CA SER A 273 -24.43 4.66 -3.50
C SER A 273 -24.55 5.93 -4.36
N SER A 274 -23.53 6.27 -5.16
CA SER A 274 -23.62 7.40 -6.09
C SER A 274 -24.68 7.18 -7.17
N LYS A 275 -24.82 5.95 -7.69
CA LYS A 275 -25.87 5.61 -8.67
C LYS A 275 -27.28 5.65 -8.06
N GLU A 276 -27.42 5.23 -6.80
CA GLU A 276 -28.68 5.30 -6.07
C GLU A 276 -29.13 6.75 -5.86
N VAL A 277 -28.22 7.64 -5.44
CA VAL A 277 -28.50 9.08 -5.30
C VAL A 277 -28.88 9.70 -6.63
N GLU A 278 -28.14 9.39 -7.71
CA GLU A 278 -28.46 9.89 -9.06
C GLU A 278 -29.84 9.40 -9.55
N ALA A 279 -30.22 8.15 -9.21
CA ALA A 279 -31.52 7.61 -9.57
C ALA A 279 -32.67 8.30 -8.81
N VAL A 280 -32.48 8.59 -7.51
CA VAL A 280 -33.45 9.33 -6.70
C VAL A 280 -33.60 10.76 -7.22
N GLU A 281 -32.49 11.46 -7.50
CA GLU A 281 -32.53 12.82 -8.05
C GLU A 281 -33.25 12.87 -9.41
N LYS A 282 -33.00 11.89 -10.29
CA LYS A 282 -33.72 11.78 -11.56
C LYS A 282 -35.22 11.53 -11.39
N HIS A 283 -35.60 10.71 -10.40
CA HIS A 283 -37.01 10.46 -10.08
C HIS A 283 -37.70 11.74 -9.56
N GLU A 284 -37.09 12.45 -8.60
CA GLU A 284 -37.62 13.69 -8.06
C GLU A 284 -37.78 14.77 -9.15
N VAL A 285 -36.79 14.91 -10.05
CA VAL A 285 -36.88 15.84 -11.18
C VAL A 285 -38.00 15.45 -12.16
N SER A 286 -38.24 14.15 -12.37
CA SER A 286 -39.36 13.67 -13.20
C SER A 286 -40.71 13.99 -12.56
N ASP A 287 -40.88 13.71 -11.26
CA ASP A 287 -42.12 13.98 -10.53
C ASP A 287 -42.48 15.48 -10.53
N VAL A 288 -41.49 16.35 -10.34
CA VAL A 288 -41.68 17.81 -10.41
C VAL A 288 -42.12 18.24 -11.81
N LYS A 289 -41.49 17.68 -12.85
CA LYS A 289 -41.83 18.00 -14.25
C LYS A 289 -43.25 17.56 -14.60
N ASP A 290 -43.65 16.35 -14.20
CA ASP A 290 -44.99 15.83 -14.43
C ASP A 290 -46.05 16.65 -13.67
N GLY A 291 -45.73 17.09 -12.45
CA GLY A 291 -46.57 18.00 -11.67
C GLY A 291 -46.80 19.36 -12.36
N ILE A 292 -45.76 19.95 -12.95
CA ILE A 292 -45.87 21.20 -13.72
C ILE A 292 -46.76 21.01 -14.95
N ILE A 293 -46.54 19.93 -15.71
CA ILE A 293 -47.33 19.61 -16.91
C ILE A 293 -48.81 19.42 -16.54
N ALA A 294 -49.10 18.70 -15.46
CA ALA A 294 -50.47 18.51 -14.98
C ALA A 294 -51.14 19.83 -14.56
N MET A 295 -50.42 20.75 -13.90
CA MET A 295 -50.95 22.07 -13.57
C MET A 295 -51.23 22.92 -14.81
N GLU A 296 -50.36 22.84 -15.82
CA GLU A 296 -50.51 23.58 -17.07
C GLU A 296 -51.71 23.08 -17.88
N GLN A 297 -51.88 21.77 -18.00
CA GLN A 297 -53.07 21.15 -18.62
C GLN A 297 -54.36 21.55 -17.89
N LYS A 298 -54.36 21.56 -16.55
CA LYS A 298 -55.52 21.99 -15.76
C LYS A 298 -55.88 23.46 -16.02
N LYS A 299 -54.88 24.35 -16.17
CA LYS A 299 -55.12 25.75 -16.54
C LYS A 299 -55.73 25.90 -17.93
N VAL A 300 -55.29 25.09 -18.91
CA VAL A 300 -55.87 25.09 -20.26
C VAL A 300 -57.35 24.67 -20.21
N ILE A 301 -57.65 23.56 -19.54
CA ILE A 301 -59.03 23.07 -19.40
C ILE A 301 -59.93 24.11 -18.69
N GLN A 302 -59.43 24.77 -17.64
CA GLN A 302 -60.20 25.76 -16.89
C GLN A 302 -60.53 27.03 -17.71
N ARG A 303 -59.66 27.39 -18.68
CA ARG A 303 -59.92 28.49 -19.63
C ARG A 303 -61.00 28.14 -20.64
N GLU A 304 -61.10 26.88 -21.07
CA GLU A 304 -62.16 26.43 -21.98
C GLU A 304 -63.53 26.38 -21.30
N ILE A 305 -63.58 25.97 -20.03
CA ILE A 305 -64.86 25.80 -19.30
C ILE A 305 -65.44 27.14 -18.85
N THR A 306 -64.63 28.17 -18.60
CA THR A 306 -65.13 29.47 -18.12
C THR A 306 -65.59 30.31 -19.33
N PRO A 307 -66.89 30.36 -19.65
CA PRO A 307 -67.35 31.12 -20.81
C PRO A 307 -67.10 32.58 -20.49
N THR A 308 -66.47 33.31 -21.41
CA THR A 308 -66.30 34.74 -21.28
C THR A 308 -67.71 35.35 -21.18
N ARG A 309 -68.14 35.66 -19.95
CA ARG A 309 -69.42 36.33 -19.70
C ARG A 309 -69.31 37.69 -20.38
N ARG A 310 -69.78 37.77 -21.63
CA ARG A 310 -69.90 39.04 -22.36
C ARG A 310 -70.74 39.94 -21.47
N MET A 311 -70.10 40.95 -20.89
CA MET A 311 -70.79 42.03 -20.22
C MET A 311 -71.71 42.66 -21.27
N PRO A 312 -73.02 42.75 -21.01
CA PRO A 312 -73.92 43.43 -21.92
C PRO A 312 -73.47 44.88 -22.08
N ALA A 313 -73.27 45.32 -23.32
CA ALA A 313 -72.93 46.69 -23.62
C ALA A 313 -74.03 47.61 -23.06
N GLY A 314 -73.62 48.61 -22.28
CA GLY A 314 -74.51 49.58 -21.67
C GLY A 314 -75.35 50.30 -22.71
N SER A 315 -76.66 50.38 -22.44
CA SER A 315 -77.59 51.27 -23.11
C SER A 315 -77.41 52.69 -22.57
N SER A 316 -77.01 53.60 -23.47
CA SER A 316 -77.07 55.07 -23.30
C SER A 316 -78.47 55.55 -23.65
#